data_AF-A0A357CGC0-F1
#
_entry.id   AF-A0A357CGC0-F1
#
_cell.length_a   1.000
_cell.length_b   1.000
_cell.length_c   1.000
_cell.angle_alpha   90.00
_cell.angle_beta   90.00
_cell.angle_gamma   90.00
#
_symmetry.space_group_name_H-M   'P 1'
#
loop_
_entity.id
_entity.type
_entity.pdbx_description
1 polymer ?
#
loop_
_entity_poly.entity_id
_entity_poly.type
_entity_poly.pdbx_seq_one_letter_code
_entity_poly.pdbx_strand_id
1 'polypeptide(L)' 'DAVVLDLGLPKKDGLSVLERWRRDERKMPVLILTARERWSDKVAGMDAGADDY' A
#
# COMPACT_ATOMS: atom_id res chain seq x y z
N ASP A 1 -8.96 12.68 8.16
CA ASP A 1 -7.50 12.66 7.92
C ASP A 1 -7.13 11.59 6.92
N ALA A 2 -6.23 11.91 5.99
CA ALA A 2 -5.76 10.99 4.94
C ALA A 2 -4.23 11.07 4.83
N VAL A 3 -3.59 9.99 4.38
CA VAL A 3 -2.13 9.90 4.23
C VAL A 3 -1.77 9.76 2.76
N VAL A 4 -0.77 10.50 2.32
CA VAL A 4 -0.14 10.30 1.00
C VAL A 4 1.16 9.51 1.20
N LEU A 5 1.28 8.39 0.51
CA LEU A 5 2.42 7.47 0.63
C LEU A 5 3.09 7.27 -0.73
N ASP A 6 4.39 7.58 -0.79
CA ASP A 6 5.23 7.32 -1.95
C ASP A 6 5.93 5.95 -1.79
N LEU A 7 5.80 5.09 -2.81
CA LEU A 7 6.44 3.77 -2.85
C LEU A 7 7.81 3.79 -3.54
N GLY A 8 8.15 4.90 -4.20
CA GLY A 8 9.44 5.14 -4.85
C GLY A 8 10.55 5.58 -3.90
N LEU A 9 10.31 5.57 -2.58
CA LEU A 9 11.26 6.06 -1.59
C LEU A 9 12.57 5.24 -1.64
N PRO A 10 13.73 5.87 -1.91
CA PRO A 10 15.00 5.16 -2.09
C PRO A 10 15.54 4.50 -0.81
N LYS A 11 14.94 4.80 0.35
CA LYS A 11 15.42 4.34 1.67
C LYS A 11 14.44 3.44 2.41
N LYS A 12 13.18 3.36 2.00
CA LYS A 12 12.15 2.55 2.65
C LYS A 12 11.18 2.03 1.60
N ASP A 13 10.87 0.74 1.66
CA ASP A 13 9.76 0.19 0.91
C ASP A 13 8.45 0.72 1.50
N GLY A 14 7.76 1.57 0.75
CA GLY A 14 6.48 2.12 1.17
C GLY A 14 5.43 1.03 1.39
N LEU A 15 5.57 -0.14 0.75
CA LEU A 15 4.66 -1.26 0.98
C LEU A 15 4.81 -1.81 2.41
N SER A 16 6.03 -2.00 2.88
CA SER A 16 6.26 -2.46 4.27
C SER A 16 5.72 -1.47 5.30
N VAL A 17 5.68 -0.17 4.97
CA VAL A 17 5.05 0.86 5.83
C VAL A 17 3.53 0.67 5.85
N LEU A 18 2.92 0.47 4.69
CA LEU A 18 1.48 0.25 4.57
C LEU A 18 1.04 -1.06 5.26
N GLU A 19 1.76 -2.16 5.03
CA GLU A 19 1.52 -3.46 5.66
C GLU A 19 1.55 -3.35 7.20
N ARG A 20 2.55 -2.65 7.73
CA ARG A 20 2.65 -2.41 9.18
C ARG A 20 1.44 -1.64 9.68
N TRP A 21 1.01 -0.58 8.98
CA TRP A 21 -0.16 0.18 9.40
C TRP A 21 -1.45 -0.63 9.37
N ARG A 22 -1.63 -1.51 8.39
CA ARG A 22 -2.80 -2.41 8.35
C ARG A 22 -2.76 -3.44 9.48
N ARG A 23 -1.58 -3.99 9.81
CA ARG A 23 -1.38 -4.87 10.96
C ARG A 23 -1.66 -4.17 12.29
N ASP A 24 -1.29 -2.90 12.39
CA ASP A 24 -1.55 -2.05 13.56
C ASP A 24 -3.01 -1.49 13.55
N GLU A 25 -3.91 -2.08 12.76
CA GLU A 25 -5.33 -1.71 12.58
C GLU A 25 -5.57 -0.22 12.25
N ARG A 26 -4.59 0.45 11.64
CA ARG A 26 -4.77 1.84 11.21
C ARG A 26 -5.61 1.88 9.93
N LYS A 27 -6.87 2.33 10.07
CA LYS A 27 -7.87 2.36 8.99
C LYS A 27 -7.94 3.67 8.20
N MET A 28 -6.98 4.58 8.38
CA MET A 28 -7.01 5.84 7.62
C MET A 28 -6.87 5.57 6.11
N PRO A 29 -7.55 6.35 5.26
CA PRO A 29 -7.35 6.33 3.82
C PRO A 29 -5.89 6.65 3.48
N VAL A 30 -5.29 5.82 2.60
CA VAL A 30 -3.93 6.02 2.10
C VAL A 30 -3.99 6.17 0.59
N LEU A 31 -3.58 7.33 0.08
CA LEU A 31 -3.39 7.57 -1.34
C LEU A 31 -1.94 7.25 -1.70
N ILE A 32 -1.76 6.32 -2.63
CA ILE A 32 -0.44 5.91 -3.11
C ILE A 32 -0.08 6.77 -4.32
N LEU A 33 1.03 7.51 -4.24
CA LEU A 33 1.61 8.22 -5.37
C LEU A 33 2.87 7.47 -5.79
N THR A 34 2.85 6.81 -6.94
CA THR A 34 4.04 6.16 -7.48
C THR A 34 4.14 6.40 -8.98
N ALA A 35 5.35 6.70 -9.46
CA ALA A 35 5.66 6.75 -10.88
C ALA A 35 6.01 5.36 -11.46
N ARG A 36 5.91 4.28 -10.66
CA ARG A 36 6.27 2.93 -11.08
C ARG A 36 5.03 2.13 -11.50
N GLU A 37 4.89 1.93 -12.81
CA GLU A 37 3.82 1.16 -13.49
C GLU A 37 3.64 -0.28 -12.96
N ARG A 38 4.67 -0.87 -12.33
CA ARG A 38 4.66 -2.25 -11.80
C ARG A 38 3.85 -2.44 -10.50
N TRP A 39 3.22 -1.40 -9.98
CA TRP A 39 2.47 -1.46 -8.71
C TRP A 39 1.07 -2.06 -8.88
N SER A 40 0.37 -1.72 -9.96
CA SER A 40 -0.99 -2.21 -10.24
C SER A 40 -1.07 -3.74 -10.27
N ASP A 41 -0.02 -4.41 -10.76
CA ASP A 41 0.06 -5.88 -10.84
C ASP A 41 0.13 -6.54 -9.47
N LYS A 42 0.70 -5.87 -8.46
CA LYS A 42 0.87 -6.42 -7.11
C LYS A 42 -0.41 -6.31 -6.28
N VAL A 43 -1.17 -5.23 -6.46
CA VAL A 43 -2.48 -5.03 -5.80
C VAL A 43 -3.52 -5.98 -6.37
N ALA A 44 -3.54 -6.16 -7.70
CA ALA A 44 -4.43 -7.14 -8.33
C ALA A 44 -4.20 -8.58 -7.83
N GLY A 45 -2.96 -8.94 -7.51
CA GLY A 45 -2.63 -10.23 -6.89
C GLY A 45 -3.01 -10.34 -5.41
N MET A 46 -3.22 -9.22 -4.70
CA MET A 46 -3.59 -9.18 -3.29
C MET A 46 -5.12 -9.18 -3.12
N ASP A 47 -5.84 -8.40 -3.93
CA ASP A 47 -7.32 -8.39 -3.93
C ASP A 47 -7.91 -9.72 -4.43
N ALA A 48 -7.18 -10.45 -5.28
CA ALA A 48 -7.57 -11.79 -5.73
C ALA A 48 -7.59 -12.86 -4.61
N GLY A 49 -7.17 -12.53 -3.37
CA GLY A 49 -7.24 -13.42 -2.22
C GLY A 49 -7.55 -12.74 -0.87
N ALA A 50 -7.93 -11.46 -0.86
CA ALA A 50 -8.12 -10.69 0.37
C ALA A 50 -9.57 -10.24 0.63
N ASP A 51 -10.53 -10.58 -0.25
CA ASP A 51 -11.96 -10.29 -0.08
C ASP A 51 -12.79 -11.49 0.42
N ASP A 52 -12.14 -12.58 0.84
CA ASP A 52 -12.80 -13.61 1.65
C ASP A 52 -12.73 -13.23 3.15
N TYR A 53 -13.51 -12.20 3.51
CA TYR A 53 -14.06 -11.77 4.83
C TYR A 53 -13.94 -10.27 5.16
#